data_AF-A0A9D7SBB9-F1
#
_entry.id   AF-A0A9D7SBB9-F1
#
_cell.length_a   1.000
_cell.length_b   1.000
_cell.length_c   1.000
_cell.angle_alpha   90.00
_cell.angle_beta   90.00
_cell.angle_gamma   90.00
#
_symmetry.space_group_name_H-M   'P 1'
#
loop_
_entity.id
_entity.type
_entity.pdbx_description
1 polymer ?
#
loop_
_entity_poly.entity_id
_entity_poly.type
_entity_poly.pdbx_seq_one_letter_code
_entity_poly.pdbx_strand_id
1 'polypeptide(L)'
;MTIFYTSTPNGTHFRIGNNNYNSLSAFKTAFPQQKLNGQSGNPNFVNAPLDFKPTASSKLVIDKGADVKGFVDFDIEGLSRPNDGDGINGTAWDIGPYEYCCHTVGLKLTESDRDLYIFPNPASENITIYHTNEIPSKIVLTDLSGKTIQINYPTEVKSIITIQQFNCGIYFGTVYYSNRSEKFKFIKE
;
A
#
# COMPACT_ATOMS: atom_id res chain seq x y z
N MET A 1 -23.17 -7.30 8.20
CA MET A 1 -23.90 -6.58 7.13
C MET A 1 -23.60 -5.11 7.27
N THR A 2 -22.71 -4.59 6.42
CA THR A 2 -22.34 -3.17 6.47
C THR A 2 -23.14 -2.41 5.41
N ILE A 3 -23.83 -1.36 5.82
CA ILE A 3 -24.82 -0.66 4.99
C ILE A 3 -24.31 0.75 4.68
N PHE A 4 -24.11 1.05 3.40
CA PHE A 4 -23.90 2.41 2.91
C PHE A 4 -25.25 3.06 2.63
N TYR A 5 -25.46 4.31 3.03
CA TYR A 5 -26.66 5.08 2.65
C TYR A 5 -26.27 6.40 1.98
N THR A 6 -27.12 6.83 1.06
CA THR A 6 -27.06 8.10 0.33
C THR A 6 -28.17 9.01 0.84
N SER A 7 -27.90 10.31 0.97
CA SER A 7 -28.80 11.32 1.55
C SER A 7 -29.85 11.84 0.56
N THR A 8 -30.52 10.99 -0.21
CA THR A 8 -31.68 11.45 -0.99
C THR A 8 -32.83 11.76 -0.01
N PRO A 9 -33.38 12.99 0.03
CA PRO A 9 -34.31 13.40 1.09
C PRO A 9 -35.62 12.61 1.15
N ASN A 10 -36.04 11.99 0.03
CA ASN A 10 -37.39 11.43 -0.13
C ASN A 10 -37.42 9.97 -0.64
N GLY A 11 -36.31 9.23 -0.55
CA GLY A 11 -36.21 7.83 -1.00
C GLY A 11 -36.17 6.83 0.15
N THR A 12 -36.46 5.56 -0.14
CA THR A 12 -36.08 4.46 0.76
C THR A 12 -34.56 4.43 0.88
N HIS A 13 -34.06 4.64 2.10
CA HIS A 13 -32.63 4.63 2.38
C HIS A 13 -32.11 3.19 2.54
N PHE A 14 -32.92 2.30 3.13
CA PHE A 14 -32.60 0.88 3.31
C PHE A 14 -33.88 0.03 3.30
N ARG A 15 -33.80 -1.20 2.77
CA ARG A 15 -34.87 -2.20 2.83
C ARG A 15 -34.35 -3.46 3.52
N ILE A 16 -35.07 -3.95 4.53
CA ILE A 16 -34.78 -5.21 5.22
C ILE A 16 -36.00 -6.10 5.12
N GLY A 17 -35.88 -7.21 4.38
CA GLY A 17 -37.01 -8.04 3.99
C GLY A 17 -38.05 -7.23 3.20
N ASN A 18 -39.26 -7.11 3.74
CA ASN A 18 -40.35 -6.34 3.14
C ASN A 18 -40.52 -4.92 3.72
N ASN A 19 -39.66 -4.52 4.66
CA ASN A 19 -39.76 -3.22 5.32
C ASN A 19 -38.80 -2.21 4.68
N ASN A 20 -39.35 -1.08 4.26
CA ASN A 20 -38.60 0.09 3.80
C ASN A 20 -38.37 1.05 4.96
N TYR A 21 -37.17 1.58 5.05
CA TYR A 21 -36.80 2.58 6.03
C TYR A 21 -36.27 3.81 5.31
N ASN A 22 -36.91 4.95 5.58
CA ASN A 22 -36.66 6.22 4.89
C ASN A 22 -35.90 7.22 5.77
N SER A 23 -35.43 6.78 6.95
CA SER A 23 -34.55 7.58 7.80
C SER A 23 -33.70 6.68 8.69
N LEU A 24 -32.50 7.18 9.02
CA LEU A 24 -31.60 6.51 9.96
C LEU A 24 -32.22 6.36 11.36
N SER A 25 -33.07 7.31 11.76
CA SER A 25 -33.79 7.25 13.04
C SER A 25 -34.75 6.06 13.07
N ALA A 26 -35.59 5.91 12.04
CA ALA A 26 -36.56 4.80 11.96
C ALA A 26 -35.87 3.43 12.00
N PHE A 27 -34.73 3.28 11.31
CA PHE A 27 -33.95 2.05 11.37
C PHE A 27 -33.29 1.81 12.71
N LYS A 28 -32.71 2.84 13.34
CA LYS A 28 -32.10 2.71 14.68
C LYS A 28 -33.12 2.27 15.73
N THR A 29 -34.37 2.74 15.63
CA THR A 29 -35.45 2.31 16.51
C THR A 29 -35.83 0.84 16.29
N ALA A 30 -35.88 0.39 15.03
CA ALA A 30 -36.23 -1.00 14.70
C ALA A 30 -35.10 -2.01 14.97
N PHE A 31 -33.83 -1.59 14.84
CA PHE A 31 -32.66 -2.45 15.01
C PHE A 31 -31.62 -1.81 15.94
N PRO A 32 -31.95 -1.57 17.22
CA PRO A 32 -31.04 -0.90 18.15
C PRO A 32 -29.70 -1.64 18.30
N GLN A 33 -29.72 -2.97 18.20
CA GLN A 33 -28.52 -3.81 18.28
C GLN A 33 -27.58 -3.66 17.07
N GLN A 34 -28.09 -3.27 15.89
CA GLN A 34 -27.23 -3.06 14.72
C GLN A 34 -26.37 -1.78 14.84
N LYS A 35 -26.71 -0.87 15.77
CA LYS A 35 -25.86 0.27 16.11
C LYS A 35 -24.70 -0.12 17.02
N LEU A 36 -24.77 -1.25 17.73
CA LEU A 36 -23.88 -1.53 18.86
C LEU A 36 -22.39 -1.56 18.48
N ASN A 37 -22.05 -1.70 17.19
CA ASN A 37 -20.69 -1.60 16.65
C ASN A 37 -20.61 -0.77 15.36
N GLY A 38 -21.59 0.10 15.12
CA GLY A 38 -21.65 0.91 13.90
C GLY A 38 -20.63 2.06 13.90
N GLN A 39 -19.99 2.30 12.77
CA GLN A 39 -19.07 3.43 12.56
C GLN A 39 -19.81 4.64 11.97
N SER A 40 -19.42 5.85 12.35
CA SER A 40 -20.04 7.10 11.87
C SER A 40 -18.98 8.16 11.62
N GLY A 41 -18.95 8.71 10.41
CA GLY A 41 -18.04 9.78 10.00
C GLY A 41 -17.64 9.64 8.52
N ASN A 42 -16.71 10.48 8.08
CA ASN A 42 -16.16 10.39 6.72
C ASN A 42 -15.20 9.19 6.64
N PRO A 43 -15.47 8.18 5.79
CA PRO A 43 -14.61 7.02 5.64
C PRO A 43 -13.28 7.32 4.94
N ASN A 44 -13.08 8.52 4.38
CA ASN A 44 -11.87 8.95 3.67
C ASN A 44 -11.48 8.04 2.50
N PHE A 45 -12.48 7.57 1.74
CA PHE A 45 -12.25 6.83 0.50
C PHE A 45 -11.53 7.68 -0.54
N VAL A 46 -10.92 7.03 -1.54
CA VAL A 46 -10.19 7.69 -2.63
C VAL A 46 -11.06 8.74 -3.34
N ASN A 47 -12.26 8.37 -3.81
CA ASN A 47 -13.14 9.28 -4.55
C ASN A 47 -14.60 8.80 -4.60
N ALA A 48 -15.28 8.68 -3.45
CA ALA A 48 -16.69 8.28 -3.44
C ALA A 48 -17.57 9.33 -4.15
N PRO A 49 -18.57 8.92 -4.96
CA PRO A 49 -19.08 7.56 -5.14
C PRO A 49 -18.41 6.75 -6.27
N LEU A 50 -17.39 7.30 -6.94
CA LEU A 50 -16.74 6.65 -8.08
C LEU A 50 -15.70 5.61 -7.64
N ASP A 51 -15.07 5.82 -6.49
CA ASP A 51 -14.03 4.95 -5.94
C ASP A 51 -14.18 4.85 -4.41
N PHE A 52 -14.56 3.66 -3.95
CA PHE A 52 -14.75 3.33 -2.54
C PHE A 52 -13.52 2.66 -1.91
N LYS A 53 -12.35 2.69 -2.56
CA LYS A 53 -11.11 2.16 -1.98
C LYS A 53 -10.74 2.94 -0.72
N PRO A 54 -10.41 2.25 0.39
CA PRO A 54 -9.84 2.89 1.58
C PRO A 54 -8.48 3.53 1.26
N THR A 55 -8.17 4.62 1.94
CA THR A 55 -6.84 5.22 1.98
C THR A 55 -6.18 4.93 3.33
N ALA A 56 -4.89 5.24 3.50
CA ALA A 56 -4.23 5.12 4.81
C ALA A 56 -4.93 5.92 5.93
N SER A 57 -5.71 6.94 5.55
CA SER A 57 -6.49 7.80 6.46
C SER A 57 -7.89 7.25 6.78
N SER A 58 -8.27 6.10 6.22
CA SER A 58 -9.60 5.48 6.35
C SER A 58 -9.81 4.73 7.68
N LYS A 59 -9.49 5.37 8.81
CA LYS A 59 -9.50 4.76 10.15
C LYS A 59 -10.87 4.29 10.64
N LEU A 60 -11.95 4.75 10.02
CA LEU A 60 -13.32 4.30 10.32
C LEU A 60 -13.70 2.99 9.63
N VAL A 61 -12.95 2.55 8.63
CA VAL A 61 -13.29 1.36 7.85
C VAL A 61 -12.22 0.28 7.94
N ILE A 62 -10.94 0.66 8.07
CA ILE A 62 -9.83 -0.27 8.21
C ILE A 62 -9.93 -1.02 9.53
N ASP A 63 -9.95 -2.36 9.46
CA ASP A 63 -10.06 -3.29 10.59
C ASP A 63 -11.32 -3.08 11.46
N LYS A 64 -12.37 -2.47 10.90
CA LYS A 64 -13.65 -2.20 11.60
C LYS A 64 -14.81 -3.08 11.13
N GLY A 65 -14.56 -3.96 10.16
CA GLY A 65 -15.52 -4.92 9.64
C GLY A 65 -15.85 -6.01 10.65
N ALA A 66 -17.05 -6.57 10.51
CA ALA A 66 -17.42 -7.78 11.24
C ALA A 66 -16.78 -9.01 10.57
N ASP A 67 -16.56 -10.07 11.35
CA ASP A 67 -16.21 -11.38 10.80
C ASP A 67 -17.31 -11.85 9.84
N VAL A 68 -16.94 -12.03 8.58
CA VAL A 68 -17.80 -12.50 7.49
C VAL A 68 -17.23 -13.76 6.82
N LYS A 69 -16.40 -14.52 7.53
CA LYS A 69 -15.79 -15.75 7.05
C LYS A 69 -16.83 -16.70 6.45
N GLY A 70 -16.59 -17.18 5.23
CA GLY A 70 -17.48 -18.10 4.51
C GLY A 70 -18.69 -17.43 3.85
N PHE A 71 -18.86 -16.11 4.01
CA PHE A 71 -19.86 -15.33 3.26
C PHE A 71 -19.21 -14.47 2.18
N VAL A 72 -18.10 -13.81 2.51
CA VAL A 72 -17.36 -12.92 1.61
C VAL A 72 -15.87 -13.15 1.82
N ASP A 73 -15.33 -14.15 1.11
CA ASP A 73 -13.94 -14.55 1.26
C ASP A 73 -12.97 -13.69 0.44
N PHE A 74 -13.49 -12.93 -0.53
CA PHE A 74 -12.72 -12.02 -1.38
C PHE A 74 -13.41 -10.67 -1.50
N ASP A 75 -12.61 -9.61 -1.63
CA ASP A 75 -13.10 -8.28 -1.99
C ASP A 75 -13.36 -8.16 -3.51
N ILE A 76 -13.77 -6.99 -3.97
CA ILE A 76 -14.10 -6.75 -5.39
C ILE A 76 -12.90 -6.85 -6.35
N GLU A 77 -11.66 -6.74 -5.84
CA GLU A 77 -10.43 -6.89 -6.61
C GLU A 77 -9.82 -8.30 -6.47
N GLY A 78 -10.48 -9.19 -5.73
CA GLY A 78 -10.04 -10.56 -5.51
C GLY A 78 -9.03 -10.72 -4.38
N LEU A 79 -8.84 -9.70 -3.53
CA LEU A 79 -8.00 -9.82 -2.33
C LEU A 79 -8.73 -10.66 -1.28
N SER A 80 -8.01 -11.58 -0.64
CA SER A 80 -8.56 -12.44 0.42
C SER A 80 -8.99 -11.62 1.63
N ARG A 81 -10.08 -12.04 2.28
CA ARG A 81 -10.61 -11.46 3.52
C ARG A 81 -10.55 -12.47 4.66
N PRO A 82 -10.08 -12.11 5.87
CA PRO A 82 -9.51 -10.81 6.25
C PRO A 82 -8.09 -10.61 5.71
N ASN A 83 -7.61 -9.37 5.69
CA ASN A 83 -6.22 -9.03 5.38
C ASN A 83 -5.63 -8.12 6.47
N ASP A 84 -4.31 -8.22 6.72
CA ASP A 84 -3.60 -7.28 7.60
C ASP A 84 -3.04 -6.15 6.74
N GLY A 85 -3.92 -5.22 6.39
CA GLY A 85 -3.66 -4.17 5.42
C GLY A 85 -2.66 -3.12 5.87
N ASP A 86 -2.68 -2.77 7.15
CA ASP A 86 -1.87 -1.68 7.71
C ASP A 86 -0.77 -2.17 8.67
N GLY A 87 -0.71 -3.47 8.96
CA GLY A 87 0.25 -4.09 9.86
C GLY A 87 -0.06 -3.87 11.34
N ILE A 88 -1.27 -3.43 11.69
CA ILE A 88 -1.66 -3.05 13.05
C ILE A 88 -2.75 -4.00 13.56
N ASN A 89 -2.52 -4.62 14.73
CA ASN A 89 -3.47 -5.54 15.38
C ASN A 89 -3.80 -6.83 14.61
N GLY A 90 -3.06 -7.14 13.52
CA GLY A 90 -3.19 -8.39 12.77
C GLY A 90 -4.34 -8.37 11.75
N THR A 91 -4.62 -9.53 11.15
CA THR A 91 -5.63 -9.63 10.09
C THR A 91 -7.03 -9.29 10.60
N ALA A 92 -7.69 -8.31 9.99
CA ALA A 92 -9.07 -7.98 10.27
C ALA A 92 -9.83 -7.70 8.97
N TRP A 93 -11.15 -7.52 9.09
CA TRP A 93 -12.01 -7.23 7.94
C TRP A 93 -12.20 -5.73 7.82
N ASP A 94 -12.22 -5.24 6.58
CA ASP A 94 -12.56 -3.86 6.33
C ASP A 94 -14.05 -3.64 6.08
N ILE A 95 -14.53 -2.45 6.45
CA ILE A 95 -15.86 -2.00 6.07
C ILE A 95 -15.85 -1.61 4.59
N GLY A 96 -16.56 -2.41 3.78
CA GLY A 96 -16.89 -2.06 2.41
C GLY A 96 -16.54 -3.13 1.39
N PRO A 97 -16.55 -2.77 0.10
CA PRO A 97 -16.29 -3.72 -0.98
C PRO A 97 -14.80 -3.99 -1.26
N TYR A 98 -13.89 -3.22 -0.65
CA TYR A 98 -12.44 -3.34 -0.82
C TYR A 98 -11.77 -3.63 0.52
N GLU A 99 -10.68 -4.39 0.50
CA GLU A 99 -9.69 -4.43 1.57
C GLU A 99 -8.64 -3.34 1.36
N TYR A 100 -8.30 -2.65 2.42
CA TYR A 100 -7.10 -1.86 2.47
C TYR A 100 -5.93 -2.83 2.45
N CYS A 101 -5.15 -2.77 1.39
CA CYS A 101 -3.78 -3.21 1.44
C CYS A 101 -2.93 -1.95 1.34
N CYS A 102 -2.21 -1.62 2.41
CA CYS A 102 -1.02 -0.83 2.23
C CYS A 102 -0.17 -1.65 1.28
N HIS A 103 -0.02 -1.15 0.05
CA HIS A 103 1.01 -1.64 -0.83
C HIS A 103 2.33 -1.25 -0.16
N THR A 104 2.71 -1.99 0.88
CA THR A 104 4.11 -2.13 1.21
C THR A 104 4.71 -2.58 -0.10
N VAL A 105 5.60 -1.75 -0.63
CA VAL A 105 6.34 -2.05 -1.85
C VAL A 105 7.31 -3.18 -1.49
N GLY A 106 6.76 -4.37 -1.25
CA GLY A 106 7.47 -5.61 -1.09
C GLY A 106 7.95 -5.97 -2.47
N LEU A 107 9.20 -5.62 -2.74
CA LEU A 107 9.87 -5.88 -4.00
C LEU A 107 10.08 -7.41 -4.11
N LYS A 108 9.06 -8.15 -4.54
CA LYS A 108 9.20 -9.57 -4.90
C LYS A 108 9.89 -9.63 -6.24
N LEU A 109 11.22 -9.53 -6.21
CA LEU A 109 12.06 -9.64 -7.40
C LEU A 109 12.14 -11.10 -7.80
N THR A 110 11.38 -11.50 -8.81
CA THR A 110 11.72 -12.67 -9.62
C THR A 110 13.08 -12.39 -10.28
N GLU A 111 14.08 -13.19 -9.97
CA GLU A 111 15.49 -12.95 -10.35
C GLU A 111 15.77 -12.97 -11.85
N SER A 112 14.79 -13.33 -12.70
CA SER A 112 15.05 -13.57 -14.12
C SER A 112 14.84 -12.38 -15.07
N ASP A 113 14.60 -11.16 -14.57
CA ASP A 113 14.32 -10.00 -15.45
C ASP A 113 14.84 -8.66 -14.90
N ARG A 114 16.03 -8.68 -14.26
CA ARG A 114 16.67 -7.42 -13.83
C ARG A 114 17.54 -6.85 -14.94
N ASP A 115 17.22 -5.61 -15.31
CA ASP A 115 18.07 -4.74 -16.12
C ASP A 115 19.24 -4.14 -15.32
N LEU A 116 19.35 -4.46 -14.03
CA LEU A 116 20.27 -3.85 -13.07
C LEU A 116 21.10 -4.90 -12.32
N TYR A 117 22.42 -4.80 -12.45
CA TYR A 117 23.39 -5.65 -11.78
C TYR A 117 24.29 -4.80 -10.87
N ILE A 118 24.53 -5.27 -9.64
CA ILE A 118 25.42 -4.60 -8.68
C ILE A 118 26.50 -5.58 -8.24
N PHE A 119 27.77 -5.22 -8.43
CA PHE A 119 28.91 -6.05 -8.05
C PHE A 119 30.16 -5.21 -7.73
N PRO A 120 31.05 -5.66 -6.82
CA PRO A 120 30.81 -6.78 -5.93
C PRO A 120 29.71 -6.43 -4.90
N ASN A 121 29.10 -7.45 -4.31
CA ASN A 121 28.19 -7.30 -3.18
C ASN A 121 28.31 -8.58 -2.33
N PRO A 122 28.91 -8.52 -1.12
CA PRO A 122 29.45 -7.34 -0.42
C PRO A 122 30.61 -6.60 -1.13
N ALA A 123 30.87 -5.35 -0.74
CA ALA A 123 31.93 -4.51 -1.32
C ALA A 123 32.65 -3.63 -0.29
N SER A 124 33.95 -3.38 -0.48
CA SER A 124 34.76 -2.57 0.45
C SER A 124 35.11 -1.18 -0.07
N GLU A 125 35.43 -1.03 -1.36
CA GLU A 125 35.95 0.23 -1.90
C GLU A 125 35.01 0.83 -2.94
N ASN A 126 34.59 0.03 -3.91
CA ASN A 126 33.78 0.46 -5.04
C ASN A 126 32.66 -0.54 -5.28
N ILE A 127 31.52 -0.02 -5.73
CA ILE A 127 30.47 -0.83 -6.38
C ILE A 127 30.41 -0.46 -7.85
N THR A 128 30.25 -1.48 -8.69
CA THR A 128 29.89 -1.33 -10.09
C THR A 128 28.40 -1.57 -10.22
N ILE A 129 27.72 -0.62 -10.84
CA ILE A 129 26.31 -0.70 -11.17
C ILE A 129 26.23 -0.78 -12.69
N TYR A 130 25.74 -1.89 -13.20
CA TYR A 130 25.59 -2.16 -14.63
C TYR A 130 24.12 -2.19 -15.01
N HIS A 131 23.79 -1.42 -16.04
CA HIS A 131 22.46 -1.29 -16.62
C HIS A 131 22.48 -1.90 -18.03
N THR A 132 21.51 -2.72 -18.38
CA THR A 132 21.52 -3.45 -19.67
C THR A 132 21.14 -2.58 -20.86
N ASN A 133 20.19 -1.65 -20.70
CA ASN A 133 19.46 -1.08 -21.83
C ASN A 133 19.31 0.45 -21.82
N GLU A 134 19.64 1.15 -20.73
CA GLU A 134 19.44 2.60 -20.62
C GLU A 134 20.47 3.24 -19.67
N ILE A 135 20.92 4.46 -19.98
CA ILE A 135 21.78 5.26 -19.09
C ILE A 135 20.87 5.96 -18.07
N PRO A 136 21.05 5.73 -16.76
CA PRO A 136 20.25 6.41 -15.75
C PRO A 136 20.46 7.93 -15.75
N SER A 137 19.40 8.67 -15.44
CA SER A 137 19.47 10.11 -15.19
C SER A 137 20.22 10.44 -13.89
N LYS A 138 20.06 9.61 -12.84
CA LYS A 138 20.82 9.71 -11.58
C LYS A 138 20.74 8.42 -10.76
N ILE A 139 21.72 8.22 -9.90
CA ILE A 139 21.76 7.17 -8.88
C ILE A 139 21.85 7.84 -7.52
N VAL A 140 21.01 7.45 -6.57
CA VAL A 140 20.96 7.98 -5.21
C VAL A 140 21.21 6.86 -4.22
N LEU A 141 22.24 6.99 -3.37
CA LEU A 141 22.54 6.05 -2.31
C LEU A 141 22.08 6.61 -0.96
N THR A 142 21.43 5.77 -0.17
CA THR A 142 20.89 6.11 1.16
C THR A 142 21.30 5.09 2.21
N ASP A 143 21.43 5.53 3.47
CA ASP A 143 21.62 4.64 4.61
C ASP A 143 20.29 4.00 5.08
N LEU A 144 20.35 3.20 6.16
CA LEU A 144 19.20 2.54 6.78
C LEU A 144 18.12 3.51 7.31
N SER A 145 18.48 4.78 7.59
CA SER A 145 17.54 5.81 8.01
C SER A 145 16.84 6.51 6.83
N GLY A 146 17.25 6.19 5.60
CA GLY A 146 16.78 6.86 4.38
C GLY A 146 17.53 8.16 4.07
N LYS A 147 18.59 8.50 4.82
CA LYS A 147 19.39 9.69 4.56
C LYS A 147 20.22 9.48 3.30
N THR A 148 20.15 10.43 2.37
CA THR A 148 21.01 10.47 1.18
C THR A 148 22.47 10.66 1.58
N ILE A 149 23.31 9.72 1.17
CA ILE A 149 24.76 9.73 1.40
C ILE A 149 25.50 10.19 0.14
N GLN A 150 25.01 9.80 -1.04
CA GLN A 150 25.69 10.12 -2.30
C GLN A 150 24.70 10.17 -3.47
N ILE A 151 25.01 11.04 -4.43
CA ILE A 151 24.31 11.12 -5.72
C ILE A 151 25.34 11.03 -6.83
N ASN A 152 25.06 10.22 -7.85
CA ASN A 152 25.87 10.09 -9.06
C ASN A 152 25.00 10.35 -10.30
N TYR A 153 25.58 10.95 -11.33
CA TYR A 153 24.92 11.23 -12.61
C TYR A 153 25.66 10.47 -13.71
N PRO A 154 25.24 9.23 -14.02
CA PRO A 154 25.90 8.39 -15.01
C PRO A 154 25.92 9.01 -16.40
N THR A 155 27.02 8.83 -17.13
CA THR A 155 27.14 9.16 -18.55
C THR A 155 27.19 7.91 -19.43
N GLU A 156 27.20 6.73 -18.83
CA GLU A 156 27.30 5.44 -19.48
C GLU A 156 26.51 4.38 -18.71
N VAL A 157 26.28 3.22 -19.35
CA VAL A 157 25.52 2.10 -18.78
C VAL A 157 26.25 1.37 -17.64
N LYS A 158 27.51 1.71 -17.39
CA LYS A 158 28.33 1.14 -16.32
C LYS A 158 28.82 2.26 -15.40
N SER A 159 28.31 2.31 -14.18
CA SER A 159 28.74 3.30 -13.19
C SER A 159 29.63 2.66 -12.14
N ILE A 160 30.81 3.24 -11.89
CA ILE A 160 31.66 2.87 -10.75
C ILE A 160 31.50 3.94 -9.67
N ILE A 161 31.06 3.53 -8.49
CA ILE A 161 30.85 4.43 -7.35
C ILE A 161 31.76 4.03 -6.21
N THR A 162 32.59 4.97 -5.76
CA THR A 162 33.45 4.80 -4.57
C THR A 162 32.64 4.95 -3.29
N ILE A 163 32.74 3.93 -2.44
CA ILE A 163 32.07 3.76 -1.16
C ILE A 163 33.07 3.54 0.00
N GLN A 164 34.37 3.73 -0.24
CA GLN A 164 35.43 3.54 0.76
C GLN A 164 35.17 4.36 2.04
N GLN A 165 34.59 5.54 1.90
CA GLN A 165 34.23 6.46 2.97
C GLN A 165 32.95 6.07 3.73
N PHE A 166 32.25 5.01 3.32
CA PHE A 166 31.02 4.56 3.97
C PHE A 166 31.37 3.65 5.14
N ASN A 167 30.61 3.77 6.24
CA ASN A 167 30.69 2.83 7.35
C ASN A 167 30.22 1.44 6.91
N CYS A 168 30.74 0.38 7.53
CA CYS A 168 30.25 -0.98 7.27
C CYS A 168 28.76 -1.09 7.61
N GLY A 169 27.98 -1.76 6.77
CA GLY A 169 26.54 -1.88 6.96
C GLY A 169 25.75 -2.09 5.68
N ILE A 170 24.42 -2.01 5.81
CA ILE A 170 23.48 -2.16 4.71
C ILE A 170 23.12 -0.79 4.16
N TYR A 171 23.13 -0.68 2.83
CA TYR A 171 22.75 0.52 2.11
C TYR A 171 21.71 0.20 1.05
N PHE A 172 20.93 1.22 0.70
CA PHE A 172 19.97 1.17 -0.38
C PHE A 172 20.38 2.14 -1.48
N GLY A 173 20.11 1.76 -2.72
CA GLY A 173 20.28 2.61 -3.89
C GLY A 173 18.99 2.72 -4.68
N THR A 174 18.75 3.90 -5.24
CA THR A 174 17.67 4.14 -6.21
C THR A 174 18.28 4.69 -7.49
N VAL A 175 18.03 4.00 -8.59
CA VAL A 175 18.41 4.36 -9.95
C VAL A 175 17.19 5.01 -10.61
N TYR A 176 17.36 6.20 -11.15
CA TYR A 176 16.28 6.95 -11.81
C TYR A 176 16.52 7.02 -13.31
N TYR A 177 15.51 6.64 -14.08
CA TYR A 177 15.43 6.80 -15.51
C TYR A 177 14.40 7.88 -15.87
N SER A 178 14.16 8.08 -17.16
CA SER A 178 13.20 9.10 -17.64
C SER A 178 11.76 8.84 -17.17
N ASN A 179 11.35 7.58 -17.09
CA ASN A 179 9.97 7.16 -16.81
C ASN A 179 9.83 6.11 -15.70
N ARG A 180 10.94 5.57 -15.19
CA ARG A 180 10.96 4.51 -14.18
C ARG A 180 12.07 4.73 -13.16
N SER A 181 12.00 4.01 -12.06
CA SER A 181 13.09 3.93 -11.09
C SER A 181 13.23 2.52 -10.56
N GLU A 182 14.46 2.11 -10.29
CA GLU A 182 14.78 0.79 -9.76
C GLU A 182 15.50 0.92 -8.42
N LYS A 183 15.18 0.05 -7.47
CA LYS A 183 15.80 0.04 -6.15
C LYS A 183 16.66 -1.19 -5.97
N PHE A 184 17.78 -1.03 -5.28
CA PHE A 184 18.67 -2.11 -4.92
C PHE A 184 19.19 -1.97 -3.49
N LYS A 185 19.76 -3.08 -2.99
CA LYS A 185 20.40 -3.17 -1.68
C LYS A 185 21.82 -3.70 -1.89
N PHE A 186 22.79 -3.14 -1.17
CA PHE A 186 24.15 -3.68 -1.12
C PHE A 186 24.71 -3.65 0.32
N ILE A 187 25.74 -4.44 0.55
CA ILE A 187 26.43 -4.56 1.84
C ILE A 187 27.83 -3.94 1.70
N LYS A 188 28.15 -2.98 2.58
CA LYS A 188 29.49 -2.43 2.76
C LYS A 188 30.21 -3.23 3.84
N GLU A 189 31.41 -3.72 3.54
CA GLU A 189 32.31 -4.40 4.48
C GLU A 189 33.64 -3.67 4.65
#